data_AF-A0A1Y4VB52-F1
#
_entry.id   AF-A0A1Y4VB52-F1
#
_cell.length_a   1.000
_cell.length_b   1.000
_cell.length_c   1.000
_cell.angle_alpha   90.00
_cell.angle_beta   90.00
_cell.angle_gamma   90.00
#
_symmetry.space_group_name_H-M   'P 1'
#
loop_
_entity.id
_entity.type
_entity.pdbx_description
1 polymer ?
#
loop_
_entity_poly.entity_id
_entity_poly.type
_entity_poly.pdbx_seq_one_letter_code
_entity_poly.pdbx_strand_id
1 'polypeptide(L)' 'MAFYSSPEEMYLARARRFKKDADMHWAKALNGEGDYHYGKAKKFYEEAKLNREKAAKAKGLSFKTAKKAERG' A
#
# COMPACT_ATOMS: atom_id res chain seq x y z
N MET A 1 1.74 -21.15 6.84
CA MET A 1 1.34 -20.80 5.46
C MET A 1 1.60 -19.32 5.24
N ALA A 2 2.33 -18.95 4.18
CA ALA A 2 2.46 -17.54 3.82
C ALA A 2 1.13 -17.07 3.21
N PHE A 3 0.57 -15.98 3.74
CA PHE A 3 -0.74 -15.45 3.31
C PHE A 3 -0.73 -14.92 1.86
N TYR A 4 0.47 -14.74 1.28
CA TYR A 4 0.70 -14.24 -0.07
C TYR A 4 1.75 -15.12 -0.77
N SER A 5 1.64 -15.27 -2.09
CA SER A 5 2.53 -16.11 -2.92
C SER A 5 3.80 -15.38 -3.35
N SER A 6 3.79 -14.04 -3.40
CA SER A 6 4.98 -13.23 -3.70
C SER A 6 5.01 -11.90 -2.92
N PRO A 7 6.19 -11.26 -2.76
CA PRO A 7 6.27 -9.93 -2.19
C PRO A 7 5.52 -8.89 -3.03
N GLU A 8 5.50 -9.04 -4.37
CA GLU A 8 4.68 -8.23 -5.28
C GLU A 8 3.20 -8.31 -4.89
N GLU A 9 2.66 -9.52 -4.73
CA GLU A 9 1.27 -9.72 -4.34
C GLU A 9 0.97 -9.12 -2.97
N MET A 10 1.87 -9.31 -2.00
CA MET A 10 1.74 -8.72 -0.67
C MET A 10 1.67 -7.18 -0.73
N TYR A 11 2.57 -6.54 -1.49
CA TYR A 11 2.59 -5.09 -1.63
C TYR A 11 1.37 -4.57 -2.41
N LEU A 12 0.92 -5.28 -3.45
CA LEU A 12 -0.32 -4.95 -4.16
C LEU A 12 -1.55 -5.05 -3.26
N ALA A 13 -1.64 -6.10 -2.43
CA ALA A 13 -2.72 -6.25 -1.46
C ALA A 13 -2.73 -5.10 -0.44
N ARG A 14 -1.56 -4.72 0.08
CA ARG A 14 -1.41 -3.55 0.96
C ARG A 14 -1.81 -2.25 0.28
N ALA A 15 -1.37 -2.03 -0.96
CA ALA A 15 -1.73 -0.84 -1.73
C ALA A 15 -3.25 -0.73 -1.95
N ARG A 16 -3.93 -1.84 -2.24
CA ARG A 16 -5.40 -1.88 -2.38
C ARG A 16 -6.10 -1.53 -1.07
N ARG A 17 -5.62 -2.05 0.06
CA ARG A 17 -6.16 -1.72 1.38
C ARG A 17 -6.01 -0.23 1.69
N PHE A 18 -4.80 0.31 1.54
CA PHE A 18 -4.55 1.73 1.79
C PHE A 18 -5.36 2.63 0.87
N LYS A 19 -5.53 2.26 -0.41
CA LYS A 19 -6.42 3.01 -1.31
C LYS A 19 -7.87 3.00 -0.78
N LYS A 20 -8.40 1.85 -0.36
CA LYS A 20 -9.75 1.75 0.19
C LYS A 20 -9.92 2.62 1.44
N ASP A 21 -8.93 2.61 2.33
CA ASP A 21 -8.93 3.45 3.54
C ASP A 21 -8.84 4.94 3.18
N ALA A 22 -8.03 5.29 2.18
CA ALA A 22 -7.94 6.66 1.66
C ALA A 22 -9.27 7.13 1.05
N ASP A 23 -9.92 6.30 0.24
CA ASP A 23 -11.21 6.61 -0.40
C ASP A 23 -12.30 6.81 0.67
N MET A 24 -12.31 6.00 1.75
CA MET A 24 -13.19 6.18 2.89
C MET A 24 -12.97 7.51 3.62
N HIS A 25 -11.70 7.85 3.90
CA HIS A 25 -11.38 9.13 4.53
C HIS A 25 -11.70 10.31 3.62
N TRP A 26 -11.46 10.20 2.32
CA TRP A 26 -11.82 11.22 1.35
C TRP A 26 -13.34 11.46 1.33
N ALA A 27 -14.14 10.40 1.32
CA ALA A 27 -15.59 10.51 1.40
C ALA A 27 -16.07 11.19 2.69
N LYS A 28 -15.47 10.85 3.84
CA LYS A 28 -15.77 11.53 5.12
C LYS A 28 -15.36 13.00 5.12
N ALA A 29 -14.22 13.31 4.53
CA ALA A 29 -13.75 14.69 4.40
C ALA A 29 -14.70 15.53 3.54
N LEU A 30 -15.26 14.96 2.46
CA LEU A 30 -16.27 15.61 1.63
C LEU A 30 -17.61 15.83 2.36
N ASN A 31 -17.94 14.96 3.32
CA ASN A 31 -19.19 15.03 4.11
C ASN A 31 -19.14 16.02 5.29
N GLY A 32 -18.12 16.89 5.37
CA GLY A 32 -18.04 17.96 6.39
C GLY A 32 -17.11 17.67 7.57
N GLU A 33 -16.48 16.49 7.63
CA GLU A 33 -15.44 16.15 8.62
C GLU A 33 -14.02 16.41 8.04
N GLY A 34 -13.88 17.55 7.35
CA GLY A 34 -12.84 17.83 6.35
C GLY A 34 -11.39 17.70 6.82
N ASP A 35 -10.94 18.57 7.71
CA ASP A 35 -9.49 18.81 7.90
C ASP A 35 -8.72 17.58 8.41
N TYR A 36 -9.30 16.86 9.37
CA TYR A 36 -8.69 15.64 9.89
C TYR A 36 -8.66 14.53 8.84
N HIS A 37 -9.74 14.38 8.08
CA HIS A 37 -9.87 13.29 7.13
C HIS A 37 -9.15 13.55 5.80
N TYR A 38 -9.02 14.80 5.35
CA TYR A 38 -8.17 15.16 4.22
C TYR A 38 -6.70 14.81 4.48
N GLY A 39 -6.19 15.17 5.66
CA GLY A 39 -4.82 14.82 6.05
C GLY A 39 -4.58 13.31 6.10
N LYS A 40 -5.56 12.54 6.59
CA LYS A 40 -5.49 11.08 6.63
C LYS A 40 -5.60 10.46 5.23
N ALA A 41 -6.53 10.91 4.41
CA ALA A 41 -6.71 10.42 3.05
C ALA A 41 -5.43 10.60 2.22
N LYS A 42 -4.80 11.78 2.30
CA LYS A 42 -3.53 12.07 1.62
C LYS A 42 -2.43 11.08 2.04
N LYS A 43 -2.22 10.89 3.35
CA LYS A 43 -1.23 9.94 3.87
C LYS A 43 -1.49 8.51 3.38
N PHE A 44 -2.74 8.08 3.35
CA PHE A 44 -3.09 6.73 2.86
C PHE A 44 -2.91 6.58 1.34
N TYR A 45 -3.18 7.62 0.55
CA TYR A 45 -2.85 7.59 -0.88
C TYR A 45 -1.34 7.52 -1.14
N GLU A 46 -0.53 8.23 -0.35
CA GLU A 46 0.94 8.16 -0.42
C GLU A 46 1.44 6.76 -0.07
N GLU A 47 0.96 6.16 1.01
CA GLU A 47 1.27 4.77 1.39
C GLU A 47 0.85 3.77 0.30
N ALA A 48 -0.33 3.96 -0.30
CA ALA A 48 -0.78 3.14 -1.41
C ALA A 48 0.17 3.24 -2.62
N LYS A 49 0.67 4.45 -2.92
CA LYS A 49 1.64 4.68 -3.99
C LYS A 49 2.98 4.02 -3.68
N LEU A 50 3.53 4.20 -2.48
CA LEU A 50 4.78 3.57 -2.05
C LEU A 50 4.70 2.04 -2.13
N ASN A 51 3.57 1.45 -1.75
CA ASN A 51 3.38 0.01 -1.86
C ASN A 51 3.28 -0.44 -3.33
N ARG A 52 2.69 0.34 -4.24
CA ARG A 52 2.74 0.03 -5.68
C ARG A 52 4.15 0.08 -6.25
N GLU A 53 4.96 1.05 -5.84
CA GLU A 53 6.37 1.14 -6.25
C GLU A 53 7.18 -0.05 -5.72
N LYS A 54 6.95 -0.45 -4.46
CA LYS A 54 7.56 -1.66 -3.88
C LYS A 54 7.11 -2.92 -4.60
N ALA A 55 5.83 -3.03 -4.98
CA ALA A 55 5.32 -4.13 -5.79
C ALA A 55 6.03 -4.19 -7.15
N ALA A 56 6.19 -3.05 -7.83
CA ALA A 56 6.89 -2.97 -9.11
C ALA A 56 8.36 -3.40 -8.99
N LYS A 57 9.06 -2.96 -7.94
CA LYS A 57 10.44 -3.40 -7.65
C LYS A 57 10.53 -4.88 -7.28
N ALA A 58 9.49 -5.41 -6.66
CA ALA A 58 9.40 -6.81 -6.26
C ALA A 58 8.85 -7.73 -7.36
N LYS A 59 8.56 -7.20 -8.54
CA LYS A 59 7.98 -7.96 -9.65
C LYS A 59 8.88 -9.12 -10.04
N GLY A 60 8.31 -10.33 -10.05
CA GLY A 60 9.07 -11.56 -10.34
C GLY A 60 10.04 -12.02 -9.24
N LEU A 61 10.11 -11.33 -8.09
CA LEU A 61 10.87 -11.81 -6.94
C LEU A 61 10.05 -12.82 -6.14
N SER A 62 10.73 -13.83 -5.60
CA SER A 62 10.21 -14.66 -4.53
C SER A 62 10.60 -14.09 -3.16
N PHE A 63 9.92 -14.48 -2.09
CA PHE A 63 10.32 -14.10 -0.72
C PHE A 63 11.76 -14.51 -0.36
N LYS A 64 12.29 -15.57 -1.00
CA LYS A 64 13.68 -16.01 -0.82
C LYS A 64 14.65 -15.06 -1.51
N THR A 65 14.32 -14.62 -2.72
CA THR A 65 15.17 -13.74 -3.54
C THR A 65 15.16 -12.30 -3.02
N ALA A 66 13.99 -11.80 -2.60
CA ALA A 66 13.83 -10.47 -2.02
C ALA A 66 14.66 -10.28 -0.74
N LYS A 67 14.65 -11.28 0.16
CA LYS A 67 15.44 -11.23 1.42
C LYS A 67 16.95 -11.17 1.18
N LYS A 68 17.44 -11.71 0.05
CA LYS A 68 18.85 -11.62 -0.34
C LYS A 68 19.19 -10.24 -0.90
N ALA A 69 18.28 -9.64 -1.68
CA ALA A 69 18.45 -8.29 -2.23
C ALA A 69 18.43 -7.19 -1.15
N GLU A 70 17.73 -7.38 -0.02
CA GLU A 70 17.72 -6.42 1.11
C GLU A 70 18.96 -6.51 2.01
N ARG A 71 19.79 -7.55 1.86
CA ARG A 71 20.97 -7.82 2.71
C ARG A 71 22.31 -7.62 2.00
N GLY A 72 22.28 -7.38 0.69
CA GLY A 72 23.46 -7.21 -0.16
C GLY A 72 23.79 -5.75 -0.44
#